data_AF-A0A9E3TMA5-F1
#
_entry.id   AF-A0A9E3TMA5-F1
#
_cell.length_a   1.000
_cell.length_b   1.000
_cell.length_c   1.000
_cell.angle_alpha   90.00
_cell.angle_beta   90.00
_cell.angle_gamma   90.00
#
_symmetry.space_group_name_H-M   'P 1'
#
loop_
_entity.id
_entity.type
_entity.pdbx_description
1 polymer ?
#
loop_
_entity_poly.entity_id
_entity_poly.type
_entity_poly.pdbx_seq_one_letter_code
_entity_poly.pdbx_strand_id
1 'polypeptide(L)'
;MIIILNDDPVYVSWIRRHRDGFVLDTRRKATKRNMTLHRAICPEIRKSKSKRTHWTTRGKVKACAENHTELTDWALEQAGYEPRLCHACNPLDETLPLETDSGDAGSERDLTKLENDILSAVVESAVIHLDNDLEFRMTVGDVAEYLSKTPAQITTAMCHLVGRHLLENLTTASNLAAFPADAHVFPTTRALKTVPAFAELDAERLQAEIDSLHR
;
A
#
# COMPACT_ATOMS: atom_id res chain seq x y z
N MET A 1 25.58 -0.97 0.51
CA MET A 1 25.07 -0.25 1.70
C MET A 1 25.12 1.27 1.55
N ILE A 2 24.17 2.00 2.16
CA ILE A 2 24.16 3.47 2.32
C ILE A 2 23.98 3.84 3.81
N ILE A 3 24.69 4.87 4.28
CA ILE A 3 24.52 5.44 5.62
C ILE A 3 23.76 6.77 5.51
N ILE A 4 22.68 6.91 6.26
CA ILE A 4 21.78 8.08 6.20
C ILE A 4 21.78 8.80 7.55
N LEU A 5 22.09 10.10 7.51
CA LEU A 5 22.25 10.98 8.67
C LEU A 5 21.46 12.27 8.47
N ASN A 6 20.57 12.60 9.41
CA ASN A 6 19.73 13.81 9.39
C ASN A 6 18.93 14.03 8.09
N ASP A 7 18.64 12.97 7.33
CA ASP A 7 17.89 13.00 6.07
C ASP A 7 16.76 11.97 6.11
N ASP A 8 15.67 12.35 6.76
CA ASP A 8 14.45 11.54 6.86
C ASP A 8 13.80 11.30 5.48
N PRO A 9 13.74 12.27 4.55
CA PRO A 9 13.23 12.04 3.20
C PRO A 9 13.98 10.93 2.45
N VAL A 10 15.32 10.92 2.46
CA VAL A 10 16.12 9.87 1.80
C VAL A 10 15.84 8.52 2.43
N TYR A 11 15.79 8.44 3.76
CA TYR A 11 15.47 7.20 4.46
C TYR A 11 14.08 6.65 4.10
N VAL A 12 13.05 7.51 4.11
CA VAL A 12 11.68 7.12 3.75
C VAL A 12 11.61 6.68 2.28
N SER A 13 12.33 7.36 1.40
CA SER A 13 12.47 6.97 -0.02
C SER A 13 13.09 5.59 -0.16
N TRP A 14 14.14 5.30 0.60
CA TRP A 14 14.87 4.04 0.53
C TRP A 14 14.02 2.86 0.98
N ILE A 15 13.40 2.91 2.17
CA ILE A 15 12.57 1.81 2.69
C ILE A 15 11.31 1.55 1.85
N ARG A 16 10.89 2.50 1.02
CA ARG A 16 9.79 2.32 0.06
C ARG A 16 10.23 1.57 -1.19
N ARG A 17 11.47 1.77 -1.66
CA ARG A 17 12.01 1.13 -2.87
C ARG A 17 12.68 -0.21 -2.61
N HIS A 18 13.20 -0.43 -1.41
CA HIS A 18 13.94 -1.65 -1.05
C HIS A 18 13.16 -2.42 0.02
N ARG A 19 11.99 -2.95 -0.34
CA ARG A 19 11.07 -3.65 0.59
C ARG A 19 11.71 -4.89 1.22
N ASP A 20 12.46 -5.65 0.43
CA ASP A 20 13.22 -6.82 0.88
C ASP A 20 14.56 -6.47 1.55
N GLY A 21 14.92 -5.18 1.55
CA GLY A 21 16.15 -4.71 2.15
C GLY A 21 16.14 -4.73 3.67
N PHE A 22 17.28 -4.37 4.23
CA PHE A 22 17.57 -4.37 5.65
C PHE A 22 17.99 -2.98 6.11
N VAL A 23 17.66 -2.67 7.35
CA VAL A 23 18.00 -1.41 8.01
C VAL A 23 18.60 -1.73 9.37
N LEU A 24 19.82 -1.27 9.58
CA LEU A 24 20.45 -1.22 10.89
C LEU A 24 20.14 0.14 11.51
N ASP A 25 19.31 0.13 12.56
CA ASP A 25 19.04 1.30 13.39
C ASP A 25 20.09 1.41 14.48
N THR A 26 20.77 2.56 14.55
CA THR A 26 21.77 2.83 15.58
C THR A 26 21.80 4.30 15.98
N ARG A 27 22.65 4.63 16.96
CA ARG A 27 23.01 6.00 17.31
C ARG A 27 24.41 6.30 16.82
N ARG A 28 24.76 7.59 16.72
CA ARG A 28 26.12 8.04 16.32
C ARG A 28 27.23 7.38 17.13
N LYS A 29 26.98 7.13 18.41
CA LYS A 29 27.83 6.27 19.25
C LYS A 29 27.20 4.87 19.30
N ALA A 30 27.67 4.00 18.42
CA ALA A 30 27.21 2.62 18.34
C ALA A 30 27.58 1.87 19.63
N THR A 31 26.62 1.10 20.15
CA THR A 31 26.81 0.19 21.28
C THR A 31 25.96 -1.05 21.01
N LYS A 32 26.33 -2.20 21.58
CA LYS A 32 25.54 -3.43 21.44
C LYS A 32 24.05 -3.26 21.76
N ARG A 33 23.71 -2.35 22.69
CA ARG A 33 22.32 -2.12 23.13
C ARG A 33 21.49 -1.27 22.15
N ASN A 34 22.13 -0.44 21.32
CA ASN A 34 21.43 0.50 20.46
C ASN A 34 21.50 0.15 18.97
N MET A 35 22.19 -0.93 18.60
CA MET A 35 22.21 -1.48 17.25
C MET A 35 21.14 -2.55 17.10
N THR A 36 20.10 -2.25 16.32
CA THR A 36 19.04 -3.21 16.02
C THR A 36 18.92 -3.36 14.50
N LEU A 37 19.02 -4.59 14.03
CA LEU A 37 18.79 -4.96 12.64
C LEU A 37 17.30 -5.19 12.42
N HIS A 38 16.78 -4.59 11.35
CA HIS A 38 15.38 -4.68 10.94
C HIS A 38 15.29 -5.03 9.45
N ARG A 39 14.17 -5.61 9.04
CA ARG A 39 13.72 -5.55 7.65
C ARG A 39 13.24 -4.14 7.32
N ALA A 40 13.37 -3.70 6.08
CA ALA A 40 12.86 -2.40 5.62
C ALA A 40 11.33 -2.27 5.82
N ILE A 41 10.62 -3.39 5.77
CA ILE A 41 9.18 -3.48 6.05
C ILE A 41 8.80 -3.42 7.53
N CYS A 42 9.77 -3.38 8.45
CA CYS A 42 9.51 -3.46 9.88
C CYS A 42 8.57 -2.34 10.36
N PRO A 43 7.47 -2.66 11.07
CA PRO A 43 6.52 -1.65 11.52
C PRO A 43 7.13 -0.66 12.52
N GLU A 44 8.15 -1.07 13.29
CA GLU A 44 8.81 -0.22 14.28
C GLU A 44 9.58 0.94 13.63
N ILE A 45 10.09 0.74 12.41
CA ILE A 45 10.87 1.75 11.69
C ILE A 45 10.03 2.46 10.61
N ARG A 46 8.91 1.87 10.17
CA ARG A 46 7.97 2.50 9.23
C ARG A 46 6.97 3.43 9.89
N LYS A 47 6.45 3.07 11.07
CA LYS A 47 5.36 3.82 11.71
C LYS A 47 5.90 5.04 12.44
N SER A 48 5.47 6.20 11.96
CA SER A 48 5.59 7.47 12.65
C SER A 48 4.66 7.48 13.88
N LYS A 49 5.22 7.45 15.11
CA LYS A 49 4.41 7.58 16.34
C LYS A 49 3.91 9.02 16.57
N SER A 50 4.41 10.01 15.83
CA SER A 50 3.99 11.42 15.93
C SER A 50 4.24 12.19 14.63
N LYS A 51 3.47 13.27 14.38
CA LYS A 51 3.60 14.17 13.23
C LYS A 51 5.01 14.74 12.98
N ARG A 52 5.95 14.59 13.92
CA ARG A 52 7.37 14.96 13.81
C ARG A 52 8.25 13.75 14.09
N THR A 53 8.25 12.77 13.19
CA THR A 53 9.11 11.60 13.36
C THR A 53 10.53 11.91 12.95
N HIS A 54 11.45 11.52 13.83
CA HIS A 54 12.88 11.71 13.70
C HIS A 54 13.51 10.33 13.46
N TRP A 55 13.66 9.93 12.21
CA TRP A 55 14.20 8.61 11.85
C TRP A 55 15.72 8.60 11.85
N THR A 56 16.32 9.64 11.30
CA THR A 56 17.76 9.84 11.09
C THR A 56 18.27 11.10 11.81
N THR A 57 17.37 11.85 12.42
CA THR A 57 17.67 13.04 13.22
C THR A 57 17.77 12.69 14.72
N ARG A 58 18.19 13.65 15.57
CA ARG A 58 18.43 13.45 17.02
C ARG A 58 19.50 12.38 17.34
N GLY A 59 20.55 12.34 16.53
CA GLY A 59 21.70 11.45 16.74
C GLY A 59 21.44 9.99 16.40
N LYS A 60 20.33 9.70 15.70
CA LYS A 60 20.08 8.41 15.07
C LYS A 60 20.83 8.29 13.75
N VAL A 61 21.19 7.07 13.40
CA VAL A 61 21.88 6.71 12.17
C VAL A 61 21.16 5.49 11.60
N LYS A 62 20.88 5.51 10.30
CA LYS A 62 20.32 4.37 9.60
C LYS A 62 21.33 3.90 8.56
N ALA A 63 21.87 2.70 8.73
CA ALA A 63 22.61 2.02 7.66
C ALA A 63 21.64 1.09 6.94
N CYS A 64 21.56 1.21 5.61
CA CYS A 64 20.59 0.49 4.80
C CYS A 64 21.32 -0.32 3.73
N ALA A 65 20.91 -1.56 3.50
CA ALA A 65 21.51 -2.45 2.49
C ALA A 65 20.47 -3.47 2.02
N GLU A 66 20.69 -4.05 0.84
CA GLU A 66 19.84 -5.14 0.34
C GLU A 66 20.19 -6.49 0.98
N ASN A 67 21.40 -6.62 1.53
CA ASN A 67 21.86 -7.82 2.22
C ASN A 67 22.15 -7.52 3.70
N HIS A 68 21.61 -8.33 4.61
CA HIS A 68 21.83 -8.18 6.05
C HIS A 68 23.26 -8.48 6.49
N THR A 69 23.99 -9.30 5.74
CA THR A 69 25.39 -9.66 6.02
C THR A 69 26.26 -8.40 5.95
N GLU A 70 26.05 -7.56 4.93
CA GLU A 70 26.77 -6.29 4.76
C GLU A 70 26.59 -5.35 5.97
N LEU A 71 25.39 -5.34 6.57
CA LEU A 71 25.11 -4.53 7.77
C LEU A 71 25.68 -5.15 9.04
N THR A 72 25.77 -6.48 9.10
CA THR A 72 26.32 -7.21 10.24
C THR A 72 27.82 -7.05 10.31
N ASP A 73 28.51 -7.19 9.16
CA ASP A 73 29.94 -6.97 9.03
C ASP A 73 30.30 -5.52 9.40
N TRP A 74 29.54 -4.55 8.86
CA TRP A 74 29.72 -3.15 9.23
C TRP A 74 29.54 -2.91 10.74
N ALA A 75 28.55 -3.55 11.37
CA ALA A 75 28.34 -3.42 12.82
C ALA A 75 29.50 -4.00 13.64
N LEU A 76 30.05 -5.14 13.21
CA LEU A 76 31.23 -5.76 13.81
C LEU A 76 32.46 -4.87 13.68
N GLU A 77 32.71 -4.30 12.49
CA GLU A 77 33.83 -3.41 12.26
C GLU A 77 33.74 -2.11 13.06
N GLN A 78 32.56 -1.50 13.13
CA GLN A 78 32.40 -0.19 13.77
C GLN A 78 32.25 -0.26 15.29
N ALA A 79 31.65 -1.33 15.82
CA ALA A 79 31.31 -1.43 17.24
C ALA A 79 31.90 -2.65 17.94
N GLY A 80 32.44 -3.63 17.20
CA GLY A 80 32.96 -4.89 17.76
C GLY A 80 31.87 -5.88 18.20
N TYR A 81 30.62 -5.69 17.76
CA TYR A 81 29.49 -6.54 18.15
C TYR A 81 28.54 -6.80 17.00
N GLU A 82 27.95 -7.99 16.98
CA GLU A 82 26.78 -8.26 16.15
C GLU A 82 25.59 -7.41 16.58
N PRO A 83 24.76 -6.97 15.62
CA PRO A 83 23.55 -6.21 15.92
C PRO A 83 22.50 -7.11 16.57
N ARG A 84 21.64 -6.52 17.41
CA ARG A 84 20.47 -7.25 17.93
C ARG A 84 19.45 -7.41 16.80
N LEU A 85 18.79 -8.55 16.75
CA LEU A 85 17.69 -8.75 15.80
C LEU A 85 16.40 -8.13 16.36
N CYS A 86 15.66 -7.42 15.53
CA CYS A 86 14.35 -6.90 15.91
C CYS A 86 13.37 -8.05 16.13
N HIS A 87 12.79 -8.12 17.33
CA HIS A 87 11.79 -9.14 17.67
C HIS A 87 10.49 -9.00 16.87
N ALA A 88 10.14 -7.78 16.45
CA ALA A 88 8.88 -7.53 15.74
C ALA A 88 8.91 -7.96 14.27
N CYS A 89 10.07 -7.96 13.61
CA CYS A 89 10.19 -8.34 12.19
C CYS A 89 11.10 -9.53 11.93
N ASN A 90 11.68 -10.12 12.97
CA ASN A 90 12.66 -11.23 12.95
C ASN A 90 13.48 -11.28 11.66
N PRO A 91 14.47 -10.38 11.48
CA PRO A 91 15.07 -10.09 10.18
C PRO A 91 15.78 -11.26 9.50
N LEU A 92 16.19 -12.29 10.24
CA LEU A 92 16.85 -13.48 9.66
C LEU A 92 15.88 -14.64 9.44
N ASP A 93 14.61 -14.45 9.76
CA ASP A 93 13.58 -15.46 9.55
C ASP A 93 13.12 -15.41 8.11
N GLU A 94 13.62 -16.34 7.30
CA GLU A 94 13.23 -16.52 5.90
C GLU A 94 11.79 -17.02 5.73
N THR A 95 11.16 -17.50 6.82
CA THR A 95 9.76 -17.95 6.81
C THR A 95 8.75 -16.83 7.09
N LEU A 96 9.20 -15.68 7.60
CA LEU A 96 8.40 -14.47 7.60
C LEU A 96 8.37 -13.92 6.16
N PRO A 97 7.18 -13.70 5.58
CA PRO A 97 7.07 -13.34 4.18
C PRO A 97 7.92 -12.10 3.90
N LEU A 98 9.01 -12.31 3.17
CA LEU A 98 9.60 -11.31 2.30
C LEU A 98 8.42 -10.79 1.47
N GLU A 99 8.00 -9.54 1.68
CA GLU A 99 7.10 -8.88 0.73
C GLU A 99 7.92 -8.67 -0.55
N THR A 100 8.11 -9.78 -1.26
CA THR A 100 8.71 -9.87 -2.58
C THR A 100 7.74 -9.13 -3.49
N ASP A 101 8.14 -7.92 -3.88
CA ASP A 101 7.64 -7.30 -5.10
C ASP A 101 8.20 -8.14 -6.27
N SER A 102 7.57 -9.28 -6.52
CA SER A 102 7.74 -10.10 -7.71
C SER A 102 6.33 -10.42 -8.19
N GLY A 103 6.02 -9.96 -9.40
CA GLY A 103 4.67 -9.93 -9.93
C GLY A 103 3.94 -11.27 -9.86
N ASP A 104 2.62 -11.15 -9.77
CA ASP A 104 1.64 -12.20 -10.05
C ASP A 104 1.46 -13.29 -8.99
N ALA A 105 1.00 -12.88 -7.80
CA ALA A 105 -0.05 -13.59 -7.06
C ALA A 105 -0.57 -12.65 -5.95
N GLY A 106 -1.83 -12.26 -6.04
CA GLY A 106 -2.48 -11.32 -5.13
C GLY A 106 -2.50 -11.79 -3.68
N SER A 107 -1.49 -11.38 -2.90
CA SER A 107 -1.69 -11.18 -1.46
C SER A 107 -2.53 -9.91 -1.31
N GLU A 108 -3.83 -10.09 -1.10
CA GLU A 108 -4.78 -9.06 -0.69
C GLU A 108 -4.19 -8.28 0.50
N ARG A 109 -3.60 -7.12 0.24
CA ARG A 109 -3.52 -6.10 1.28
C ARG A 109 -4.96 -5.74 1.58
N ASP A 110 -5.45 -6.05 2.78
CA ASP A 110 -6.79 -5.65 3.23
C ASP A 110 -7.05 -4.20 2.80
N LEU A 111 -8.16 -3.99 2.12
CA LEU A 111 -8.61 -2.66 1.74
C LEU A 111 -8.71 -1.82 3.02
N THR A 112 -8.23 -0.58 2.97
CA THR A 112 -8.48 0.35 4.06
C THR A 112 -9.99 0.53 4.24
N LYS A 113 -10.42 1.00 5.42
CA LYS A 113 -11.84 1.28 5.65
C LYS A 113 -12.43 2.17 4.53
N LEU A 114 -11.72 3.21 4.13
CA LEU A 114 -12.17 4.12 3.07
C LEU A 114 -12.26 3.43 1.70
N GLU A 115 -11.29 2.58 1.38
CA GLU A 115 -11.32 1.80 0.12
C GLU A 115 -12.49 0.80 0.10
N ASN A 116 -12.78 0.14 1.24
CA ASN A 116 -13.97 -0.70 1.38
C ASN A 116 -15.27 0.11 1.26
N ASP A 117 -15.37 1.24 1.96
CA ASP A 117 -16.58 2.09 1.93
C ASP A 117 -16.86 2.59 0.50
N ILE A 118 -15.81 2.97 -0.26
CA ILE A 118 -15.91 3.34 -1.67
C ILE A 118 -16.34 2.16 -2.54
N LEU A 119 -15.69 1.01 -2.38
CA LEU A 119 -15.98 -0.19 -3.16
C LEU A 119 -17.43 -0.63 -2.95
N SER A 120 -17.89 -0.69 -1.71
CA SER A 120 -19.27 -0.98 -1.34
C SER A 120 -20.24 -0.01 -2.00
N ALA A 121 -19.98 1.31 -1.94
CA ALA A 121 -20.87 2.30 -2.55
C ALA A 121 -21.02 2.11 -4.07
N VAL A 122 -19.92 1.84 -4.78
CA VAL A 122 -19.95 1.62 -6.23
C VAL A 122 -20.65 0.31 -6.58
N VAL A 123 -20.32 -0.77 -5.88
CA VAL A 123 -20.88 -2.10 -6.12
C VAL A 123 -22.36 -2.17 -5.79
N GLU A 124 -22.79 -1.62 -4.65
CA GLU A 124 -24.20 -1.55 -4.27
C GLU A 124 -25.01 -0.77 -5.29
N SER A 125 -24.50 0.38 -5.72
CA SER A 125 -25.13 1.16 -6.78
C SER A 125 -25.25 0.35 -8.08
N ALA A 126 -24.19 -0.32 -8.51
CA ALA A 126 -24.22 -1.13 -9.73
C ALA A 126 -25.23 -2.29 -9.66
N VAL A 127 -25.29 -3.00 -8.53
CA VAL A 127 -26.26 -4.08 -8.32
C VAL A 127 -27.70 -3.56 -8.39
N ILE A 128 -27.98 -2.41 -7.77
CA ILE A 128 -29.31 -1.78 -7.86
C ILE A 128 -29.67 -1.46 -9.32
N HIS A 129 -28.72 -0.99 -10.12
CA HIS A 129 -28.99 -0.67 -11.53
C HIS A 129 -29.21 -1.93 -12.37
N LEU A 130 -28.43 -3.00 -12.15
CA LEU A 130 -28.61 -4.29 -12.81
C LEU A 130 -29.98 -4.89 -12.50
N ASP A 131 -30.40 -4.90 -11.23
CA ASP A 131 -31.67 -5.49 -10.81
C ASP A 131 -32.90 -4.74 -11.36
N ASN A 132 -32.75 -3.46 -11.69
CA ASN A 132 -33.84 -2.60 -12.16
C ASN A 132 -33.75 -2.25 -13.66
N ASP A 133 -32.78 -2.81 -14.40
CA ASP A 133 -32.51 -2.48 -15.81
C ASP A 133 -32.37 -0.96 -16.06
N LEU A 134 -31.67 -0.28 -15.14
CA LEU A 134 -31.44 1.16 -15.17
C LEU A 134 -30.06 1.48 -15.75
N GLU A 135 -29.95 2.64 -16.41
CA GLU A 135 -28.67 3.15 -16.89
C GLU A 135 -27.75 3.52 -15.71
N PHE A 136 -26.61 2.85 -15.61
CA PHE A 136 -25.65 3.09 -14.52
C PHE A 136 -24.78 4.31 -14.81
N ARG A 137 -24.96 5.36 -14.01
CA ARG A 137 -24.14 6.57 -14.07
C ARG A 137 -23.68 6.98 -12.69
N MET A 138 -22.50 6.50 -12.30
CA MET A 138 -21.86 6.89 -11.04
C MET A 138 -20.57 7.65 -11.32
N THR A 139 -20.47 8.85 -10.79
CA THR A 139 -19.26 9.68 -10.86
C THR A 139 -18.48 9.67 -9.54
N VAL A 140 -17.23 10.13 -9.57
CA VAL A 140 -16.43 10.35 -8.35
C VAL A 140 -17.12 11.35 -7.41
N GLY A 141 -17.84 12.34 -7.95
CA GLY A 141 -18.66 13.29 -7.21
C GLY A 141 -19.77 12.59 -6.43
N ASP A 142 -20.52 11.71 -7.08
CA ASP A 142 -21.62 10.94 -6.46
C ASP A 142 -21.10 10.03 -5.35
N VAL A 143 -19.97 9.35 -5.57
CA VAL A 143 -19.30 8.52 -4.55
C VAL A 143 -18.90 9.38 -3.35
N ALA A 144 -18.33 10.57 -3.59
CA ALA A 144 -17.91 11.47 -2.53
C ALA A 144 -19.12 11.98 -1.73
N GLU A 145 -20.21 12.37 -2.41
CA GLU A 145 -21.45 12.80 -1.79
C GLU A 145 -22.06 11.70 -0.92
N TYR A 146 -22.19 10.48 -1.45
CA TYR A 146 -22.68 9.31 -0.70
C TYR A 146 -21.90 9.07 0.60
N LEU A 147 -20.57 9.22 0.55
CA LEU A 147 -19.69 9.04 1.71
C LEU A 147 -19.56 10.28 2.62
N SER A 148 -20.29 11.36 2.32
CA SER A 148 -20.16 12.66 2.99
C SER A 148 -18.71 13.17 3.01
N LYS A 149 -18.05 13.12 1.85
CA LYS A 149 -16.66 13.53 1.62
C LYS A 149 -16.56 14.46 0.41
N THR A 150 -15.38 15.05 0.22
CA THR A 150 -15.06 15.76 -1.03
C THR A 150 -14.32 14.82 -2.00
N PRO A 151 -14.41 15.05 -3.33
CA PRO A 151 -13.66 14.27 -4.32
C PRO A 151 -12.17 14.15 -3.98
N ALA A 152 -11.53 15.26 -3.56
CA ALA A 152 -10.13 15.29 -3.17
C ALA A 152 -9.78 14.36 -1.98
N GLN A 153 -10.72 14.13 -1.05
CA GLN A 153 -10.51 13.23 0.09
C GLN A 153 -10.52 11.76 -0.31
N ILE A 154 -11.21 11.41 -1.40
CA ILE A 154 -11.35 10.03 -1.88
C ILE A 154 -10.40 9.71 -3.04
N THR A 155 -9.85 10.73 -3.72
CA THR A 155 -8.96 10.58 -4.89
C THR A 155 -7.87 9.52 -4.69
N THR A 156 -7.14 9.53 -3.58
CA THR A 156 -6.05 8.56 -3.36
C THR A 156 -6.56 7.13 -3.25
N ALA A 157 -7.67 6.92 -2.53
CA ALA A 157 -8.29 5.60 -2.40
C ALA A 157 -8.86 5.11 -3.73
N MET A 158 -9.45 6.01 -4.53
CA MET A 158 -9.90 5.72 -5.89
C MET A 158 -8.74 5.27 -6.78
N CYS A 159 -7.61 6.00 -6.80
CA CYS A 159 -6.43 5.61 -7.55
C CYS A 159 -5.91 4.21 -7.14
N HIS A 160 -5.99 3.89 -5.85
CA HIS A 160 -5.61 2.56 -5.37
C HIS A 160 -6.56 1.46 -5.84
N LEU A 161 -7.88 1.70 -5.76
CA LEU A 161 -8.88 0.72 -6.21
C LEU A 161 -8.80 0.46 -7.72
N VAL A 162 -8.57 1.52 -8.51
CA VAL A 162 -8.32 1.40 -9.95
C VAL A 162 -7.01 0.66 -10.22
N GLY A 163 -5.93 1.03 -9.52
CA GLY A 163 -4.64 0.33 -9.64
C GLY A 163 -4.67 -1.14 -9.18
N ARG A 164 -5.67 -1.54 -8.41
CA ARG A 164 -5.92 -2.94 -7.99
C ARG A 164 -6.90 -3.68 -8.91
N HIS A 165 -7.37 -3.04 -9.97
CA HIS A 165 -8.38 -3.57 -10.88
C HIS A 165 -9.69 -3.96 -10.17
N LEU A 166 -10.06 -3.22 -9.11
CA LEU A 166 -11.37 -3.35 -8.47
C LEU A 166 -12.37 -2.35 -9.06
N LEU A 167 -11.89 -1.17 -9.42
CA LEU A 167 -12.68 -0.18 -10.16
C LEU A 167 -12.02 0.10 -11.50
N GLU A 168 -12.79 0.58 -12.44
CA GLU A 168 -12.30 1.14 -13.70
C GLU A 168 -12.91 2.52 -13.93
N ASN A 169 -12.22 3.33 -14.72
CA ASN A 169 -12.67 4.67 -15.07
C ASN A 169 -12.63 4.84 -16.59
N LEU A 170 -13.67 5.45 -17.16
CA LEU A 170 -13.72 5.75 -18.59
C LEU A 170 -12.92 7.02 -18.97
N THR A 171 -12.31 7.70 -18.00
CA THR A 171 -11.48 8.87 -18.26
C THR A 171 -10.15 8.46 -18.87
N THR A 172 -9.98 8.74 -20.17
CA THR A 172 -8.88 8.30 -21.06
C THR A 172 -7.48 8.82 -20.68
N ALA A 173 -7.31 9.49 -19.55
CA ALA A 173 -6.04 10.07 -19.15
C ALA A 173 -5.36 9.19 -18.08
N SER A 174 -4.55 8.23 -18.54
CA SER A 174 -3.74 7.29 -17.72
C SER A 174 -2.68 7.94 -16.81
N ASN A 175 -2.73 9.26 -16.60
CA ASN A 175 -1.74 10.05 -15.84
C ASN A 175 -2.38 11.20 -15.04
N LEU A 176 -3.62 11.05 -14.58
CA LEU A 176 -4.25 12.06 -13.74
C LEU A 176 -3.71 11.99 -12.31
N ALA A 177 -3.03 13.06 -11.89
CA ALA A 177 -2.63 13.28 -10.50
C ALA A 177 -3.85 13.42 -9.55
N ALA A 178 -5.04 13.68 -10.10
CA ALA A 178 -6.31 13.68 -9.38
C ALA A 178 -7.49 13.29 -10.28
N PHE A 179 -8.43 12.52 -9.74
CA PHE A 179 -9.71 12.24 -10.41
C PHE A 179 -10.57 13.51 -10.46
N PRO A 180 -11.03 13.93 -11.65
CA PRO A 180 -12.02 14.99 -11.73
C PRO A 180 -13.36 14.47 -11.19
N ALA A 181 -14.15 15.37 -10.60
CA ALA A 181 -15.37 14.98 -9.88
C ALA A 181 -16.43 14.36 -10.80
N ASP A 182 -16.44 14.73 -12.07
CA ASP A 182 -17.30 14.22 -13.13
C ASP A 182 -16.79 12.93 -13.80
N ALA A 183 -15.64 12.38 -13.36
CA ALA A 183 -15.17 11.10 -13.87
C ALA A 183 -16.14 9.98 -13.51
N HIS A 184 -16.60 9.24 -14.52
CA HIS A 184 -17.38 8.03 -14.33
C HIS A 184 -16.53 6.86 -13.82
N VAL A 185 -17.11 6.07 -12.92
CA VAL A 185 -16.47 4.95 -12.23
C VAL A 185 -17.36 3.72 -12.36
N PHE A 186 -16.76 2.59 -12.72
CA PHE A 186 -17.46 1.31 -12.87
C PHE A 186 -16.80 0.23 -12.00
N PRO A 187 -17.57 -0.73 -11.49
CA PRO A 187 -17.00 -1.91 -10.84
C PRO A 187 -16.45 -2.87 -11.89
N THR A 188 -15.32 -3.52 -11.59
CA THR A 188 -14.80 -4.61 -12.42
C THR A 188 -15.42 -5.95 -12.02
N THR A 189 -15.12 -7.01 -12.79
CA THR A 189 -15.49 -8.39 -12.46
C THR A 189 -14.97 -8.78 -11.08
N ARG A 190 -13.77 -8.30 -10.72
CA ARG A 190 -13.17 -8.56 -9.42
C ARG A 190 -13.94 -7.88 -8.28
N ALA A 191 -14.45 -6.67 -8.50
CA ALA A 191 -15.27 -5.98 -7.51
C ALA A 191 -16.62 -6.65 -7.30
N LEU A 192 -17.32 -7.03 -8.38
CA LEU A 192 -18.62 -7.69 -8.24
C LEU A 192 -18.52 -9.01 -7.49
N LYS A 193 -17.42 -9.77 -7.65
CA LYS A 193 -17.18 -11.01 -6.89
C LYS A 193 -17.09 -10.84 -5.37
N THR A 194 -16.93 -9.61 -4.87
CA THR A 194 -17.02 -9.34 -3.43
C THR A 194 -18.45 -9.45 -2.89
N VAL A 195 -19.46 -9.42 -3.76
CA VAL A 195 -20.86 -9.62 -3.42
C VAL A 195 -21.17 -11.12 -3.46
N PRO A 196 -21.75 -11.71 -2.40
CA PRO A 196 -22.07 -13.14 -2.37
C PRO A 196 -22.91 -13.63 -3.55
N ALA A 197 -23.80 -12.79 -4.08
CA ALA A 197 -24.65 -13.13 -5.24
C ALA A 197 -23.86 -13.34 -6.55
N PHE A 198 -22.69 -12.71 -6.68
CA PHE A 198 -21.86 -12.76 -7.89
C PHE A 198 -20.58 -13.59 -7.70
N ALA A 199 -20.29 -14.05 -6.48
CA ALA A 199 -19.07 -14.79 -6.14
C ALA A 199 -18.92 -16.11 -6.93
N GLU A 200 -20.03 -16.81 -7.16
CA GLU A 200 -20.08 -18.11 -7.84
C GLU A 200 -20.34 -18.00 -9.36
N LEU A 201 -20.51 -16.79 -9.89
CA LEU A 201 -20.72 -16.60 -11.33
C LEU A 201 -19.39 -16.80 -12.08
N ASP A 202 -19.49 -17.45 -13.24
CA ASP A 202 -18.35 -17.54 -14.16
C ASP A 202 -17.97 -16.16 -14.71
N ALA A 203 -16.73 -16.05 -15.20
CA ALA A 203 -16.18 -14.78 -15.64
C ALA A 203 -16.90 -14.21 -16.88
N GLU A 204 -17.44 -15.07 -17.74
CA GLU A 204 -18.10 -14.67 -18.98
C GLU A 204 -19.46 -14.02 -18.69
N ARG A 205 -20.26 -14.65 -17.84
CA ARG A 205 -21.53 -14.10 -17.39
C ARG A 205 -21.35 -12.81 -16.61
N LEU A 206 -20.33 -12.74 -15.75
CA LEU A 206 -20.04 -11.53 -15.00
C LEU A 206 -19.57 -10.38 -15.89
N GLN A 207 -18.80 -10.68 -16.93
CA GLN A 207 -18.40 -9.67 -17.92
C GLN A 207 -19.61 -9.16 -18.71
N ALA A 208 -20.56 -10.03 -19.06
CA ALA A 208 -21.80 -9.60 -19.72
C ALA A 208 -22.65 -8.65 -18.86
N GLU A 209 -22.71 -8.88 -17.54
CA GLU A 209 -23.35 -7.94 -16.60
C GLU A 209 -22.62 -6.59 -16.58
N ILE A 210 -21.29 -6.57 -16.58
CA ILE A 210 -20.51 -5.32 -16.60
C ILE A 210 -20.66 -4.58 -17.93
N ASP A 211 -20.65 -5.30 -19.05
CA ASP A 211 -20.86 -4.72 -20.37
C ASP A 211 -22.25 -4.08 -20.47
N SER A 212 -23.23 -4.58 -19.70
CA SER A 212 -24.56 -3.97 -19.59
C SER A 212 -24.54 -2.61 -18.89
N LEU A 213 -23.63 -2.39 -17.93
CA LEU A 213 -23.43 -1.13 -17.21
C LEU A 213 -22.79 -0.05 -18.08
N HIS A 214 -22.10 -0.44 -19.16
CA HIS A 214 -21.43 0.47 -20.09
C HIS A 214 -22.31 0.95 -21.26
N ARG A 215 -23.57 0.50 -21.34
CA ARG A 215 -24.52 0.87 -22.40
C ARG A 215 -25.11 2.26 -22.17
#